data_AF-A0A836LKJ1-F1
#
_entry.id   AF-A0A836LKJ1-F1
#
_cell.length_a   1.000
_cell.length_b   1.000
_cell.length_c   1.000
_cell.angle_alpha   90.00
_cell.angle_beta   90.00
_cell.angle_gamma   90.00
#
_symmetry.space_group_name_H-M   'P 1'
#
loop_
_entity.id
_entity.type
_entity.pdbx_description
1 polymer ?
#
loop_
_entity_poly.entity_id
_entity_poly.type
_entity_poly.pdbx_seq_one_letter_code
_entity_poly.pdbx_strand_id
1 'polypeptide(L)'
;MMRGTGCALARSFRVNLKYPSLVSYNKLPWEVVNHDSTKLHMHLAPNYEQLLMLAAVTNVPHLALAAHPNVPEAERLRVMPGIVYLLDGHAAHENPSSFTAYRIADPTSLQYYGRIHHSLAPIRRLDMCTSADLRLLCLAIHFDGVLANTSAGSTLDRVTAGPPDGRFSLFYFFRPNRPANELTQPFEKFYQHRPSLASLDAFGRALSDKADSWTPVLQVPRRTPGKARLTPAEPYRPPQNYLMGLAERLGVVPGNSFGRRSLMWGTWF
;
A
#
# COMPACT_ATOMS: atom_id res chain seq x y z
N MET A 1 -31.61 64.22 16.83
CA MET A 1 -30.39 63.38 16.98
C MET A 1 -30.80 62.02 17.55
N MET A 2 -31.01 61.01 16.71
CA MET A 2 -31.28 59.64 17.16
C MET A 2 -29.94 58.92 17.38
N ARG A 3 -29.59 58.64 18.64
CA ARG A 3 -28.48 57.75 19.00
C ARG A 3 -28.93 56.31 18.72
N GLY A 4 -28.44 55.73 17.63
CA GLY A 4 -28.58 54.30 17.37
C GLY A 4 -27.78 53.50 18.40
N THR A 5 -28.45 52.89 19.36
CA THR A 5 -27.84 51.90 20.26
C THR A 5 -27.71 50.57 19.52
N GLY A 6 -26.53 50.32 18.96
CA GLY A 6 -26.19 49.00 18.44
C GLY A 6 -26.15 47.99 19.58
N CYS A 7 -27.17 47.14 19.67
CA CYS A 7 -27.22 46.04 20.63
C CYS A 7 -26.25 44.94 20.16
N ALA A 8 -24.99 45.03 20.59
CA ALA A 8 -24.02 43.97 20.33
C ALA A 8 -24.37 42.74 21.17
N LEU A 9 -24.94 41.70 20.55
CA LEU A 9 -25.16 40.40 21.20
C LEU A 9 -23.86 39.91 21.85
N ALA A 10 -23.93 39.59 23.15
CA ALA A 10 -22.77 39.14 23.92
C ALA A 10 -22.13 37.90 23.28
N ARG A 11 -20.80 37.80 23.30
CA ARG A 11 -20.03 36.72 22.65
C ARG A 11 -20.49 35.32 23.06
N SER A 12 -21.04 35.17 24.26
CA SER A 12 -21.57 33.92 24.82
C SER A 12 -22.82 33.36 24.13
N PHE A 13 -23.55 34.16 23.36
CA PHE A 13 -24.78 33.73 22.66
C PHE A 13 -24.56 33.52 21.16
N ARG A 14 -23.31 33.55 20.69
CA ARG A 14 -22.99 33.42 19.26
C ARG A 14 -23.07 31.98 18.76
N VAL A 15 -22.71 31.00 19.60
CA VAL A 15 -22.67 29.58 19.23
C VAL A 15 -22.90 28.69 20.45
N ASN A 16 -23.56 27.54 20.25
CA ASN A 16 -23.71 26.49 21.27
C ASN A 16 -22.32 25.91 21.63
N LEU A 17 -22.07 25.61 22.91
CA LEU A 17 -20.81 25.06 23.42
C LEU A 17 -20.55 23.59 23.02
N LYS A 18 -21.48 22.96 22.31
CA LYS A 18 -21.32 21.61 21.79
C LYS A 18 -20.24 21.61 20.67
N TYR A 19 -19.21 20.76 20.81
CA TYR A 19 -18.06 20.63 19.91
C TYR A 19 -17.03 21.79 19.96
N PRO A 20 -16.31 21.94 21.09
CA PRO A 20 -15.24 22.93 21.20
C PRO A 20 -14.07 22.61 20.25
N SER A 21 -13.22 23.60 19.98
CA SER A 21 -11.96 23.37 19.28
C SER A 21 -11.07 22.41 20.08
N LEU A 22 -10.68 21.30 19.45
CA LEU A 22 -9.84 20.27 20.06
C LEU A 22 -8.38 20.43 19.64
N VAL A 23 -7.48 19.90 20.47
CA VAL A 23 -6.06 19.79 20.12
C VAL A 23 -5.91 18.80 18.98
N SER A 24 -5.25 19.22 17.89
CA SER A 24 -5.06 18.35 16.73
C SER A 24 -4.01 17.27 17.01
N TYR A 25 -4.16 16.13 16.33
CA TYR A 25 -3.27 14.98 16.45
C TYR A 25 -1.81 15.28 16.08
N ASN A 26 -1.56 16.34 15.30
CA ASN A 26 -0.20 16.79 14.95
C ASN A 26 0.63 17.20 16.17
N LYS A 27 -0.01 17.45 17.32
CA LYS A 27 0.65 17.87 18.57
C LYS A 27 0.63 16.79 19.65
N LEU A 28 0.04 15.62 19.38
CA LEU A 28 -0.11 14.55 20.35
C LEU A 28 0.94 13.45 20.07
N PRO A 29 1.94 13.25 20.96
CA PRO A 29 3.04 12.32 20.70
C PRO A 29 2.59 10.87 20.44
N TRP A 30 1.48 10.43 21.03
CA TRP A 30 0.94 9.07 20.84
C TRP A 30 0.19 8.88 19.52
N GLU A 31 -0.22 9.95 18.85
CA GLU A 31 -0.84 9.92 17.51
C GLU A 31 0.19 10.07 16.39
N VAL A 32 1.40 10.50 16.72
CA VAL A 32 2.47 10.79 15.76
C VAL A 32 3.32 9.55 15.51
N VAL A 33 3.64 9.30 14.25
CA VAL A 33 4.54 8.21 13.84
C VAL A 33 5.95 8.76 13.71
N ASN A 34 6.88 8.23 14.51
CA ASN A 34 8.30 8.51 14.36
C ASN A 34 8.89 7.70 13.19
N HIS A 35 9.74 8.34 12.39
CA HIS A 35 10.44 7.72 11.27
C HIS A 35 11.45 6.64 11.67
N ASP A 36 12.00 6.69 12.88
CA ASP A 36 12.88 5.64 13.42
C ASP A 36 12.10 4.39 13.90
N SER A 37 10.77 4.45 13.90
CA SER A 37 9.92 3.35 14.36
C SER A 37 9.54 2.42 13.20
N THR A 38 9.47 1.13 13.51
CA THR A 38 8.90 0.09 12.62
C THR A 38 7.47 0.42 12.14
N LYS A 39 6.72 1.24 12.90
CA LYS A 39 5.36 1.68 12.54
C LYS A 39 5.32 2.47 11.23
N LEU A 40 6.37 3.23 10.91
CA LEU A 40 6.44 3.95 9.63
C LEU A 40 6.29 2.98 8.47
N HIS A 41 7.08 1.91 8.50
CA HIS A 41 7.11 0.88 7.47
C HIS A 41 5.82 0.08 7.41
N MET A 42 5.22 -0.22 8.57
CA MET A 42 3.90 -0.85 8.67
C MET A 42 2.82 -0.07 7.91
N HIS A 43 2.82 1.26 8.00
CA HIS A 43 1.83 2.11 7.33
C HIS A 43 2.15 2.32 5.84
N LEU A 44 3.42 2.47 5.47
CA LEU A 44 3.79 2.82 4.10
C LEU A 44 3.92 1.61 3.16
N ALA A 45 4.39 0.46 3.64
CA ALA A 45 4.67 -0.70 2.79
C ALA A 45 3.45 -1.16 1.95
N PRO A 46 2.23 -1.29 2.50
CA PRO A 46 1.06 -1.68 1.71
C PRO A 46 0.71 -0.68 0.59
N ASN A 47 0.99 0.61 0.80
CA ASN A 47 0.74 1.66 -0.18
C ASN A 47 1.71 1.57 -1.36
N TYR A 48 2.99 1.27 -1.10
CA TYR A 48 3.97 1.01 -2.17
C TYR A 48 3.60 -0.23 -2.98
N GLU A 49 3.17 -1.30 -2.31
CA GLU A 49 2.70 -2.52 -2.98
C GLU A 49 1.55 -2.21 -3.93
N GLN A 50 0.55 -1.48 -3.45
CA GLN A 50 -0.62 -1.09 -4.23
C GLN A 50 -0.25 -0.19 -5.42
N LEU A 51 0.63 0.79 -5.21
CA LEU A 51 1.15 1.67 -6.26
C LEU A 51 1.89 0.89 -7.34
N LEU A 52 2.79 -0.02 -6.96
CA LEU A 52 3.55 -0.85 -7.89
C LEU A 52 2.64 -1.79 -8.68
N MET A 53 1.61 -2.37 -8.05
CA MET A 53 0.60 -3.17 -8.75
C MET A 53 -0.16 -2.35 -9.80
N LEU A 54 -0.56 -1.11 -9.49
CA LEU A 54 -1.20 -0.23 -10.47
C LEU A 54 -0.25 0.14 -11.62
N ALA A 55 1.01 0.46 -11.28
CA ALA A 55 2.05 0.85 -12.21
C ALA A 55 2.50 -0.31 -13.12
N ALA A 56 2.28 -1.57 -12.71
CA ALA A 56 2.53 -2.76 -13.53
C ALA A 56 1.49 -2.94 -14.64
N VAL A 57 0.26 -2.47 -14.44
CA VAL A 57 -0.86 -2.72 -15.36
C VAL A 57 -1.19 -1.49 -16.20
N THR A 58 -0.91 -0.29 -15.70
CA THR A 58 -1.31 0.96 -16.37
C THR A 58 -0.20 2.00 -16.37
N ASN A 59 -0.32 2.96 -17.28
CA ASN A 59 0.53 4.14 -17.31
C ASN A 59 -0.01 5.20 -16.33
N VAL A 60 0.63 5.32 -15.18
CA VAL A 60 0.36 6.34 -14.17
C VAL A 60 1.14 7.63 -14.53
N PRO A 61 0.45 8.76 -14.76
CA PRO A 61 1.09 10.00 -15.16
C PRO A 61 2.00 10.54 -14.04
N HIS A 62 3.13 11.13 -14.44
CA HIS A 62 4.13 11.74 -13.54
C HIS A 62 4.74 10.82 -12.48
N LEU A 63 4.48 9.51 -12.54
CA LEU A 63 5.08 8.55 -11.63
C LEU A 63 6.51 8.20 -12.04
N ALA A 64 6.78 7.98 -13.33
CA ALA A 64 8.13 7.79 -13.83
C ALA A 64 8.76 9.14 -14.20
N LEU A 65 9.96 9.41 -13.68
CA LEU A 65 10.77 10.59 -14.00
C LEU A 65 12.13 10.16 -14.55
N ALA A 66 12.76 11.03 -15.34
CA ALA A 66 14.10 10.77 -15.88
C ALA A 66 15.23 11.11 -14.87
N ALA A 67 14.94 11.97 -13.90
CA ALA A 67 15.89 12.40 -12.87
C ALA A 67 15.13 12.92 -11.64
N HIS A 68 15.84 13.08 -10.53
CA HIS A 68 15.29 13.73 -9.33
C HIS A 68 14.76 15.14 -9.67
N PRO A 69 13.59 15.53 -9.15
CA PRO A 69 13.04 16.85 -9.38
C PRO A 69 13.94 17.92 -8.74
N ASN A 70 14.37 18.89 -9.55
CA ASN A 70 15.18 20.01 -9.09
C ASN A 70 14.26 21.10 -8.52
N VAL A 71 14.01 21.04 -7.21
CA VAL A 71 13.20 22.04 -6.49
C VAL A 71 14.12 22.97 -5.68
N PRO A 72 14.00 24.31 -5.86
CA PRO A 72 14.74 25.28 -5.05
C PRO A 72 14.55 25.02 -3.56
N GLU A 73 15.62 25.17 -2.78
CA GLU A 73 15.62 24.85 -1.35
C GLU A 73 14.50 25.58 -0.58
N ALA A 74 14.26 26.85 -0.91
CA ALA A 74 13.22 27.67 -0.31
C ALA A 74 11.80 27.11 -0.48
N GLU A 75 11.54 26.36 -1.55
CA GLU A 75 10.21 25.80 -1.83
C GLU A 75 10.10 24.31 -1.49
N ARG A 76 11.23 23.65 -1.21
CA ARG A 76 11.33 22.20 -1.10
C ARG A 76 10.38 21.64 -0.04
N LEU A 77 10.33 22.23 1.15
CA LEU A 77 9.46 21.78 2.25
C LEU A 77 7.96 21.99 1.94
N ARG A 78 7.63 22.92 1.05
CA ARG A 78 6.25 23.21 0.65
C ARG A 78 5.75 22.24 -0.43
N VAL A 79 6.61 21.90 -1.38
CA VAL A 79 6.22 21.15 -2.60
C VAL A 79 6.49 19.66 -2.47
N MET A 80 7.59 19.24 -1.85
CA MET A 80 8.02 17.84 -1.85
C MET A 80 7.17 16.88 -1.01
N PRO A 81 6.66 17.24 0.18
CA PRO A 81 5.87 16.29 0.98
C PRO A 81 4.65 15.74 0.21
N GLY A 82 4.53 14.41 0.18
CA GLY A 82 3.48 13.71 -0.55
C GLY A 82 3.82 13.37 -2.00
N ILE A 83 4.98 13.81 -2.51
CA ILE A 83 5.46 13.42 -3.84
C ILE A 83 6.03 11.99 -3.79
N VAL A 84 5.60 11.17 -4.74
CA VAL A 84 6.17 9.84 -5.03
C VAL A 84 6.52 9.75 -6.50
N TYR A 85 7.68 9.17 -6.79
CA TYR A 85 8.11 8.90 -8.16
C TYR A 85 9.05 7.69 -8.23
N LEU A 86 9.21 7.18 -9.44
CA LEU A 86 10.11 6.12 -9.85
C LEU A 86 11.19 6.71 -10.75
N LEU A 87 12.43 6.27 -10.55
CA LEU A 87 13.55 6.53 -11.45
C LEU A 87 14.13 5.21 -11.95
N ASP A 88 14.65 5.23 -13.17
CA ASP A 88 15.48 4.19 -13.76
C ASP A 88 16.92 4.68 -14.01
N GLY A 89 17.77 3.81 -14.55
CA GLY A 89 19.14 4.15 -14.94
C GLY A 89 20.07 4.54 -13.78
N HIS A 90 21.10 5.33 -14.06
CA HIS A 90 22.10 5.73 -13.06
C HIS A 90 21.50 6.53 -11.89
N ALA A 91 20.57 7.44 -12.19
CA ALA A 91 19.92 8.27 -11.17
C ALA A 91 19.07 7.44 -10.19
N ALA A 92 18.57 6.27 -10.60
CA ALA A 92 17.89 5.36 -9.68
C ALA A 92 18.80 4.81 -8.58
N HIS A 93 20.12 4.74 -8.80
CA HIS A 93 21.05 4.14 -7.83
C HIS A 93 21.57 5.14 -6.79
N GLU A 94 21.28 6.41 -7.00
CA GLU A 94 21.72 7.51 -6.15
C GLU A 94 20.56 7.98 -5.26
N ASN A 95 20.90 8.38 -4.04
CA ASN A 95 19.96 9.09 -3.18
C ASN A 95 19.98 10.58 -3.56
N PRO A 96 18.90 11.34 -3.27
CA PRO A 96 18.87 12.77 -3.55
C PRO A 96 20.07 13.50 -2.93
N SER A 97 20.84 14.23 -3.75
CA SER A 97 22.16 14.78 -3.37
C SER A 97 22.18 15.76 -2.19
N SER A 98 21.04 16.37 -1.85
CA SER A 98 20.91 17.32 -0.73
C SER A 98 20.45 16.67 0.58
N PHE A 99 20.48 15.34 0.66
CA PHE A 99 20.02 14.56 1.81
C PHE A 99 21.13 13.65 2.32
N THR A 100 21.18 13.47 3.64
CA THR A 100 22.00 12.43 4.26
C THR A 100 21.19 11.14 4.30
N ALA A 101 21.72 10.08 3.70
CA ALA A 101 21.04 8.79 3.63
C ALA A 101 21.55 7.84 4.72
N TYR A 102 20.62 7.21 5.43
CA TYR A 102 20.87 6.13 6.37
C TYR A 102 20.21 4.85 5.85
N ARG A 103 20.98 3.77 5.77
CA ARG A 103 20.46 2.47 5.33
C ARG A 103 19.66 1.81 6.44
N ILE A 104 18.43 1.44 6.12
CA ILE A 104 17.57 0.71 7.05
C ILE A 104 17.95 -0.77 7.00
N ALA A 105 18.63 -1.23 8.05
CA ALA A 105 19.09 -2.62 8.18
C ALA A 105 18.30 -3.42 9.24
N ASP A 106 17.40 -2.76 9.99
CA ASP A 106 16.61 -3.41 11.03
C ASP A 106 15.58 -4.40 10.42
N PRO A 107 15.67 -5.71 10.73
CA PRO A 107 14.77 -6.71 10.17
C PRO A 107 13.31 -6.50 10.58
N THR A 108 13.06 -5.90 11.76
CA THR A 108 11.68 -5.64 12.22
C THR A 108 11.00 -4.52 11.45
N SER A 109 11.78 -3.63 10.84
CA SER A 109 11.31 -2.65 9.87
C SER A 109 11.16 -3.24 8.47
N LEU A 110 12.10 -4.10 8.06
CA LEU A 110 12.12 -4.70 6.71
C LEU A 110 11.03 -5.77 6.50
N GLN A 111 10.52 -6.41 7.55
CA GLN A 111 9.51 -7.48 7.43
C GLN A 111 8.23 -7.06 6.70
N TYR A 112 7.85 -5.78 6.76
CA TYR A 112 6.63 -5.27 6.13
C TYR A 112 6.70 -5.26 4.60
N TYR A 113 7.89 -5.39 4.03
CA TYR A 113 8.11 -5.37 2.59
C TYR A 113 8.15 -6.76 1.94
N GLY A 114 7.87 -7.83 2.71
CA GLY A 114 7.99 -9.22 2.22
C GLY A 114 7.18 -9.49 0.95
N ARG A 115 5.92 -9.01 0.88
CA ARG A 115 5.09 -9.20 -0.31
C ARG A 115 5.62 -8.46 -1.54
N ILE A 116 6.13 -7.25 -1.35
CA ILE A 116 6.78 -6.49 -2.44
C ILE A 116 8.00 -7.26 -2.93
N HIS A 117 8.90 -7.63 -2.01
CA HIS A 117 10.17 -8.30 -2.32
C HIS A 117 9.97 -9.64 -3.06
N HIS A 118 9.00 -10.44 -2.64
CA HIS A 118 8.80 -11.78 -3.20
C HIS A 118 7.83 -11.85 -4.38
N SER A 119 6.87 -10.93 -4.50
CA SER A 119 5.80 -11.03 -5.51
C SER A 119 5.84 -9.94 -6.58
N LEU A 120 6.46 -8.79 -6.31
CA LEU A 120 6.44 -7.64 -7.22
C LEU A 120 7.82 -7.30 -7.78
N ALA A 121 8.76 -6.98 -6.89
CA ALA A 121 10.08 -6.47 -7.26
C ALA A 121 11.07 -6.75 -6.12
N PRO A 122 12.21 -7.43 -6.35
CA PRO A 122 13.14 -7.75 -5.28
C PRO A 122 13.80 -6.48 -4.78
N ILE A 123 13.61 -6.18 -3.49
CA ILE A 123 14.23 -5.02 -2.84
C ILE A 123 15.69 -5.33 -2.54
N ARG A 124 16.59 -4.49 -3.06
CA ARG A 124 18.03 -4.53 -2.82
C ARG A 124 18.41 -3.84 -1.50
N ARG A 125 17.86 -2.64 -1.28
CA ARG A 125 18.04 -1.86 -0.04
C ARG A 125 16.93 -0.82 0.13
N LEU A 126 16.74 -0.43 1.39
CA LEU A 126 15.94 0.72 1.80
C LEU A 126 16.85 1.76 2.45
N ASP A 127 16.71 3.01 2.05
CA ASP A 127 17.43 4.12 2.64
C ASP A 127 16.43 5.18 3.15
N MET A 128 16.64 5.67 4.37
CA MET A 128 16.00 6.86 4.91
C MET A 128 16.88 8.07 4.63
N CYS A 129 16.40 9.00 3.81
CA CYS A 129 17.09 10.22 3.45
C CYS A 129 16.55 11.38 4.28
N THR A 130 17.41 12.06 5.04
CA THR A 130 17.06 13.21 5.88
C THR A 130 17.63 14.50 5.30
N SER A 131 16.81 15.55 5.19
CA SER A 131 17.29 16.88 4.82
C SER A 131 18.18 17.47 5.92
N ALA A 132 19.07 18.40 5.54
CA ALA A 132 19.98 19.06 6.50
C ALA A 132 19.25 19.81 7.63
N ASP A 133 18.04 20.33 7.36
CA ASP A 133 17.20 21.02 8.35
C ASP A 133 16.31 20.06 9.17
N LEU A 134 16.38 18.75 8.90
CA LEU A 134 15.59 17.69 9.55
C LEU A 134 14.07 17.87 9.45
N ARG A 135 13.59 18.61 8.44
CA ARG A 135 12.15 18.88 8.26
C ARG A 135 11.52 18.12 7.10
N LEU A 136 12.33 17.50 6.27
CA LEU A 136 11.89 16.72 5.12
C LEU A 136 12.63 15.39 5.08
N LEU A 137 11.86 14.32 5.02
CA LEU A 137 12.36 12.96 4.89
C LEU A 137 12.02 12.42 3.52
N CYS A 138 12.82 11.47 3.05
CA CYS A 138 12.52 10.67 1.88
C CYS A 138 12.83 9.21 2.16
N LEU A 139 11.86 8.33 1.91
CA LEU A 139 12.10 6.90 1.89
C LEU A 139 12.43 6.48 0.46
N ALA A 140 13.64 5.97 0.27
CA ALA A 140 14.13 5.43 -0.99
C ALA A 140 14.13 3.90 -0.94
N ILE A 141 13.48 3.27 -1.91
CA ILE A 141 13.43 1.82 -2.06
C ILE A 141 14.08 1.47 -3.38
N HIS A 142 15.17 0.71 -3.34
CA HIS A 142 15.91 0.31 -4.53
C HIS A 142 15.61 -1.14 -4.89
N PHE A 143 15.28 -1.40 -6.15
CA PHE A 143 14.88 -2.71 -6.64
C PHE A 143 15.89 -3.28 -7.63
N ASP A 144 16.04 -4.61 -7.62
CA ASP A 144 16.89 -5.34 -8.58
C ASP A 144 16.17 -5.70 -9.88
N GLY A 145 14.90 -5.33 -10.02
CA GLY A 145 14.07 -5.59 -11.20
C GLY A 145 12.61 -5.80 -10.84
N VAL A 146 11.80 -6.24 -11.81
CA VAL A 146 10.39 -6.58 -11.62
C VAL A 146 10.18 -8.09 -11.80
N LEU A 147 9.49 -8.72 -10.85
CA LEU A 147 9.07 -10.13 -10.91
C LEU A 147 7.67 -10.28 -11.50
N ALA A 148 6.79 -9.28 -11.31
CA ALA A 148 5.42 -9.33 -11.78
C ALA A 148 5.34 -9.16 -13.31
N ASN A 149 4.37 -9.83 -13.94
CA ASN A 149 4.07 -9.59 -15.35
C ASN A 149 3.58 -8.15 -15.53
N THR A 150 4.35 -7.34 -16.25
CA THR A 150 3.98 -5.98 -16.63
C THR A 150 3.18 -5.99 -17.92
N SER A 151 2.17 -5.13 -17.99
CA SER A 151 1.47 -4.86 -19.25
C SER A 151 2.33 -3.92 -20.10
N ALA A 152 2.38 -4.19 -21.41
CA ALA A 152 3.13 -3.37 -22.36
C ALA A 152 2.68 -1.90 -22.28
N GLY A 153 3.63 -0.98 -22.15
CA GLY A 153 3.39 0.45 -22.04
C GLY A 153 2.90 0.93 -20.67
N SER A 154 2.79 0.05 -19.67
CA SER A 154 2.58 0.42 -18.26
C SER A 154 3.77 1.21 -17.71
N THR A 155 3.61 1.86 -16.55
CA THR A 155 4.70 2.67 -15.98
C THR A 155 5.90 1.81 -15.60
N LEU A 156 5.70 0.66 -14.97
CA LEU A 156 6.81 -0.22 -14.62
C LEU A 156 7.48 -0.80 -15.86
N ASP A 157 6.72 -1.19 -16.88
CA ASP A 157 7.28 -1.65 -18.15
C ASP A 157 8.25 -0.62 -18.75
N ARG A 158 7.86 0.67 -18.77
CA ARG A 158 8.71 1.75 -19.27
C ARG A 158 9.98 1.96 -18.43
N VAL A 159 9.83 1.92 -17.11
CA VAL A 159 10.93 2.14 -16.15
C VAL A 159 11.94 0.98 -16.19
N THR A 160 11.49 -0.25 -16.44
CA THR A 160 12.39 -1.40 -16.50
C THR A 160 12.92 -1.73 -17.89
N ALA A 161 12.27 -1.24 -18.96
CA ALA A 161 12.72 -1.48 -20.34
C ALA A 161 13.97 -0.68 -20.73
N GLY A 162 14.25 0.44 -20.03
CA GLY A 162 15.40 1.31 -20.31
C GLY A 162 16.76 0.73 -19.90
N PRO A 163 16.97 0.37 -18.61
CA PRO A 163 18.26 -0.09 -18.12
C PRO A 163 18.53 -1.57 -18.45
N PRO A 164 19.79 -1.96 -18.75
CA PRO A 164 20.15 -3.35 -19.10
C PRO A 164 19.86 -4.34 -17.98
N ASP A 165 19.94 -3.88 -16.72
CA ASP A 165 19.69 -4.70 -15.53
C ASP A 165 18.23 -4.63 -15.06
N GLY A 166 17.37 -3.82 -15.71
CA GLY A 166 15.96 -3.63 -15.30
C GLY A 166 15.76 -2.98 -13.92
N ARG A 167 16.83 -2.50 -13.28
CA ARG A 167 16.79 -1.92 -11.94
C ARG A 167 16.14 -0.53 -11.93
N PHE A 168 15.44 -0.24 -10.84
CA PHE A 168 14.77 1.03 -10.62
C PHE A 168 14.62 1.33 -9.13
N SER A 169 14.20 2.55 -8.80
CA SER A 169 14.01 2.98 -7.42
C SER A 169 12.77 3.81 -7.23
N LEU A 170 12.12 3.66 -6.09
CA LEU A 170 10.97 4.44 -5.65
C LEU A 170 11.41 5.43 -4.58
N PHE A 171 10.98 6.68 -4.71
CA PHE A 171 11.24 7.74 -3.75
C PHE A 171 9.92 8.33 -3.25
N TYR A 172 9.77 8.46 -1.95
CA TYR A 172 8.60 9.08 -1.33
C TYR A 172 9.01 10.10 -0.27
N PHE A 173 8.60 11.36 -0.46
CA PHE A 173 8.96 12.46 0.43
C PHE A 173 7.82 12.77 1.42
N PHE A 174 8.17 13.00 2.68
CA PHE A 174 7.19 13.28 3.74
C PHE A 174 7.78 14.12 4.87
N ARG A 175 6.91 14.70 5.70
CA ARG A 175 7.33 15.45 6.89
C ARG A 175 7.56 14.49 8.06
N PRO A 176 8.61 14.69 8.88
CA PRO A 176 8.83 13.91 10.08
C PRO A 176 7.74 14.20 11.12
N ASN A 177 7.53 13.25 12.03
CA ASN A 177 6.65 13.39 13.20
C ASN A 177 5.23 13.86 12.85
N ARG A 178 4.60 13.15 11.91
CA ARG A 178 3.21 13.36 11.49
C ARG A 178 2.34 12.15 11.81
N PRO A 179 1.02 12.34 11.97
CA PRO A 179 0.10 11.22 12.12
C PRO A 179 0.09 10.37 10.84
N ALA A 180 -0.22 9.08 10.99
CA ALA A 180 -0.21 8.12 9.89
C ALA A 180 -1.03 8.58 8.67
N ASN A 181 -2.17 9.26 8.92
CA ASN A 181 -3.03 9.75 7.85
C ASN A 181 -2.30 10.72 6.90
N GLU A 182 -1.45 11.62 7.42
CA GLU A 182 -0.71 12.55 6.55
C GLU A 182 0.34 11.84 5.68
N LEU A 183 0.87 10.71 6.17
CA LEU A 183 1.82 9.87 5.44
C LEU A 183 1.12 9.04 4.34
N THR A 184 -0.09 8.55 4.60
CA THR A 184 -0.78 7.65 3.66
C THR A 184 -1.72 8.37 2.70
N GLN A 185 -2.27 9.52 3.08
CA GLN A 185 -3.22 10.28 2.25
C GLN A 185 -2.71 10.55 0.81
N PRO A 186 -1.43 10.88 0.56
CA PRO A 186 -0.93 11.07 -0.80
C PRO A 186 -1.05 9.83 -1.70
N PHE A 187 -1.18 8.63 -1.11
CA PHE A 187 -1.32 7.38 -1.84
C PHE A 187 -2.77 7.05 -2.22
N GLU A 188 -3.78 7.65 -1.59
CA GLU A 188 -5.20 7.35 -1.85
C GLU A 188 -5.56 7.49 -3.34
N LYS A 189 -4.95 8.45 -4.04
CA LYS A 189 -5.15 8.67 -5.49
C LYS A 189 -4.69 7.49 -6.36
N PHE A 190 -3.83 6.62 -5.84
CA PHE A 190 -3.32 5.45 -6.54
C PHE A 190 -4.17 4.21 -6.30
N TYR A 191 -5.16 4.22 -5.40
CA TYR A 191 -6.10 3.11 -5.16
C TYR A 191 -7.13 2.94 -6.29
N GLN A 192 -6.67 2.99 -7.53
CA GLN A 192 -7.43 2.63 -8.72
C GLN A 192 -7.21 1.14 -9.01
N HIS A 193 -8.28 0.36 -9.00
CA HIS A 193 -8.19 -1.07 -9.31
C HIS A 193 -8.32 -1.27 -10.82
N ARG A 194 -7.21 -1.67 -11.46
CA ARG A 194 -7.15 -1.95 -12.89
C ARG A 194 -7.00 -3.45 -13.12
N PRO A 195 -7.79 -4.07 -14.01
CA PRO A 195 -7.73 -5.51 -14.22
C PRO A 195 -6.45 -5.90 -14.96
N SER A 196 -5.86 -7.03 -14.57
CA SER A 196 -4.84 -7.68 -15.39
C SER A 196 -5.53 -8.52 -16.47
N LEU A 197 -5.11 -8.36 -17.73
CA LEU A 197 -5.67 -9.11 -18.87
C LEU A 197 -4.88 -10.39 -19.18
N ALA A 198 -3.90 -10.77 -18.36
CA ALA A 198 -2.98 -11.87 -18.64
C ALA A 198 -3.68 -13.20 -19.01
N SER A 199 -4.77 -13.56 -18.32
CA SER A 199 -5.54 -14.78 -18.62
C SER A 199 -6.30 -14.69 -19.95
N LEU A 200 -6.79 -13.51 -20.30
CA LEU A 200 -7.47 -13.27 -21.58
C LEU A 200 -6.48 -13.25 -22.74
N ASP A 201 -5.30 -12.65 -22.54
CA ASP A 201 -4.21 -12.66 -23.52
C ASP A 201 -3.71 -14.09 -23.77
N ALA A 202 -3.59 -14.90 -22.71
CA ALA A 202 -3.24 -16.31 -22.84
C ALA A 202 -4.28 -17.09 -23.65
N PHE A 203 -5.57 -16.83 -23.43
CA PHE A 203 -6.65 -17.42 -24.22
C PHE A 203 -6.64 -16.93 -25.68
N GLY A 204 -6.39 -15.64 -25.91
CA GLY A 204 -6.29 -15.06 -27.26
C GLY A 204 -5.13 -15.64 -28.08
N ARG A 205 -3.96 -15.82 -27.46
CA ARG A 205 -2.81 -16.49 -28.10
C ARG A 205 -3.06 -17.98 -28.36
N ALA A 206 -3.72 -18.66 -27.42
CA ALA A 206 -4.11 -20.05 -27.59
C ALA A 206 -5.02 -20.22 -28.82
N LEU A 207 -5.96 -19.29 -29.04
CA LEU A 207 -6.81 -19.25 -30.24
C LEU A 207 -6.03 -19.02 -31.55
N SER A 208 -4.98 -18.19 -31.55
CA SER A 208 -4.22 -17.86 -32.76
C SER A 208 -3.25 -18.96 -33.19
N ASP A 209 -2.59 -19.61 -32.23
CA ASP A 209 -1.45 -20.47 -32.52
C ASP A 209 -1.83 -21.96 -32.62
N LYS A 210 -2.90 -22.39 -31.92
CA LYS A 210 -3.43 -23.77 -31.97
C LYS A 210 -4.91 -23.81 -31.57
N ALA A 211 -5.80 -23.91 -32.56
CA ALA A 211 -7.25 -24.07 -32.35
C ALA A 211 -7.62 -25.25 -31.40
N ASP A 212 -6.74 -26.24 -31.24
CA ASP A 212 -6.94 -27.43 -30.37
C ASP A 212 -6.36 -27.30 -28.95
N SER A 213 -5.82 -26.14 -28.55
CA SER A 213 -5.13 -26.00 -27.24
C SER A 213 -6.07 -25.81 -26.04
N TRP A 214 -7.35 -25.61 -26.28
CA TRP A 214 -8.39 -25.40 -25.27
C TRP A 214 -9.68 -26.08 -25.77
N THR A 215 -10.56 -26.58 -24.88
CA THR A 215 -11.89 -27.10 -25.28
C THR A 215 -13.04 -26.56 -24.41
N PRO A 216 -14.23 -26.23 -24.98
CA PRO A 216 -15.34 -25.69 -24.22
C PRO A 216 -16.02 -26.78 -23.44
N VAL A 217 -16.22 -26.55 -22.15
CA VAL A 217 -17.14 -27.37 -21.36
C VAL A 217 -18.50 -26.66 -21.33
N LEU A 218 -19.32 -26.91 -22.35
CA LEU A 218 -20.68 -26.33 -22.46
C LEU A 218 -21.71 -27.04 -21.56
N GLN A 219 -21.38 -28.23 -21.08
CA GLN A 219 -22.27 -29.05 -20.27
C GLN A 219 -21.51 -29.60 -19.07
N VAL A 220 -22.19 -29.61 -17.91
CA VAL A 220 -21.64 -30.24 -16.71
C VAL A 220 -21.46 -31.75 -17.00
N PRO A 221 -20.27 -32.32 -16.79
CA PRO A 221 -20.04 -33.73 -17.06
C PRO A 221 -20.93 -34.60 -16.17
N ARG A 222 -21.57 -35.61 -16.77
CA ARG A 222 -22.38 -36.59 -16.02
C ARG A 222 -21.46 -37.41 -15.11
N ARG A 223 -21.60 -37.23 -13.79
CA ARG A 223 -20.87 -38.04 -12.81
C ARG A 223 -21.63 -39.34 -12.59
N THR A 224 -20.99 -40.49 -12.81
CA THR A 224 -21.60 -41.80 -12.54
C THR A 224 -21.82 -41.97 -11.03
N PRO A 225 -22.92 -42.61 -10.58
CA PRO A 225 -23.31 -42.68 -9.16
C PRO A 225 -22.24 -43.19 -8.18
N GLY A 226 -21.28 -44.00 -8.66
CA GLY A 226 -20.14 -44.49 -7.88
C GLY A 226 -18.90 -43.57 -7.85
N LYS A 227 -18.75 -42.65 -8.81
CA LYS A 227 -17.66 -41.65 -8.88
C LYS A 227 -18.13 -40.21 -8.55
N ALA A 228 -19.43 -40.01 -8.38
CA ALA A 228 -20.06 -38.72 -8.13
C ALA A 228 -20.07 -38.30 -6.66
N ARG A 229 -19.88 -39.25 -5.74
CA ARG A 229 -19.89 -38.98 -4.30
C ARG A 229 -18.62 -38.19 -3.96
N LEU A 230 -18.81 -37.03 -3.34
CA LEU A 230 -17.70 -36.30 -2.73
C LEU A 230 -16.98 -37.26 -1.77
N THR A 231 -15.65 -37.21 -1.77
CA THR A 231 -14.86 -37.93 -0.77
C THR A 231 -15.39 -37.53 0.61
N PRO A 232 -15.87 -38.48 1.44
CA PRO A 232 -16.38 -38.14 2.76
C PRO A 232 -15.26 -37.52 3.58
N ALA A 233 -15.60 -36.51 4.40
CA ALA A 233 -14.66 -35.99 5.37
C ALA A 233 -14.26 -37.09 6.36
N GLU A 234 -13.04 -37.01 6.89
CA GLU A 234 -12.65 -37.87 8.00
C GLU A 234 -13.58 -37.67 9.20
N PRO A 235 -13.81 -38.71 10.02
CA PRO A 235 -14.60 -38.56 11.24
C PRO A 235 -14.04 -37.45 12.13
N TYR A 236 -14.88 -36.45 12.42
CA TYR A 236 -14.52 -35.33 13.28
C TYR A 236 -14.10 -35.82 14.67
N ARG A 237 -12.96 -35.31 15.14
CA ARG A 237 -12.43 -35.55 16.50
C ARG A 237 -12.50 -34.25 17.30
N PRO A 238 -13.28 -34.20 18.39
CA PRO A 238 -13.36 -32.99 19.20
C PRO A 238 -12.03 -32.70 19.92
N PRO A 239 -11.74 -31.44 20.25
CA PRO A 239 -10.55 -31.10 21.02
C PRO A 239 -10.62 -31.69 22.44
N GLN A 240 -9.46 -31.97 23.01
CA GLN A 240 -9.31 -32.52 24.36
C GLN A 240 -8.90 -31.46 25.40
N ASN A 241 -8.59 -30.25 24.95
CA ASN A 241 -8.16 -29.15 25.81
C ASN A 241 -9.35 -28.30 26.25
N TYR A 242 -9.22 -27.65 27.42
CA TYR A 242 -10.18 -26.63 27.85
C TYR A 242 -10.23 -25.48 26.85
N LEU A 243 -11.43 -25.16 26.39
CA LEU A 243 -11.67 -24.10 25.42
C LEU A 243 -12.09 -22.81 26.11
N MET A 244 -11.86 -21.67 25.44
CA MET A 244 -12.28 -20.34 25.89
C MET A 244 -13.81 -20.16 26.00
N GLY A 245 -14.60 -21.15 25.61
CA GLY A 245 -16.06 -21.11 25.57
C GLY A 245 -16.61 -20.85 24.16
N LEU A 246 -17.88 -20.40 24.10
CA LEU A 246 -18.57 -20.12 22.84
C LEU A 246 -18.10 -18.79 22.24
N ALA A 247 -17.24 -18.87 21.22
CA ALA A 247 -16.68 -17.71 20.53
C ALA A 247 -17.74 -16.70 20.05
N GLU A 248 -18.90 -17.19 19.59
CA GLU A 248 -20.01 -16.35 19.10
C GLU A 248 -20.56 -15.36 20.14
N ARG A 249 -20.45 -15.66 21.44
CA ARG A 249 -20.93 -14.79 22.54
C ARG A 249 -19.85 -13.87 23.09
N LEU A 250 -18.59 -14.16 22.80
CA LEU A 250 -17.43 -13.40 23.27
C LEU A 250 -17.08 -12.21 22.36
N GLY A 251 -17.88 -11.95 21.33
CA GLY A 251 -17.54 -10.92 20.33
C GLY A 251 -16.40 -11.34 19.39
N VAL A 252 -15.97 -12.61 19.45
CA VAL A 252 -14.85 -13.14 18.68
C VAL A 252 -15.27 -13.37 17.23
N VAL A 253 -14.38 -13.05 16.28
CA VAL A 253 -14.55 -13.40 14.86
C VAL A 253 -14.06 -14.83 14.61
N PRO A 254 -14.57 -15.51 13.56
CA PRO A 254 -14.11 -16.86 13.20
C PRO A 254 -12.58 -16.98 13.15
N GLY A 255 -12.05 -17.96 13.89
CA GLY A 255 -10.61 -18.21 14.00
C GLY A 255 -9.77 -17.02 14.52
N ASN A 256 -10.36 -16.03 15.20
CA ASN A 256 -9.69 -14.77 15.60
C ASN A 256 -9.04 -14.01 14.43
N SER A 257 -9.52 -14.23 13.20
CA SER A 257 -8.81 -13.78 11.99
C SER A 257 -9.72 -12.97 11.06
N PHE A 258 -10.78 -13.57 10.50
CA PHE A 258 -11.69 -12.87 9.58
C PHE A 258 -13.09 -13.50 9.55
N GLY A 259 -14.05 -12.82 8.92
CA GLY A 259 -15.43 -13.26 8.85
C GLY A 259 -16.33 -12.56 9.87
N ARG A 260 -17.49 -13.16 10.16
CA ARG A 260 -18.52 -12.53 10.99
C ARG A 260 -18.83 -13.39 12.19
N ARG A 261 -18.88 -12.77 13.38
CA ARG A 261 -19.32 -13.44 14.62
C ARG A 261 -20.67 -14.13 14.48
N SER A 262 -21.60 -13.52 13.73
CA SER A 262 -22.94 -14.07 13.49
C SER A 262 -22.96 -15.29 12.56
N LEU A 263 -21.85 -15.58 11.86
CA LEU A 263 -21.69 -16.70 10.97
C LEU A 263 -20.39 -17.42 11.38
N MET A 264 -20.45 -18.15 12.49
CA MET A 264 -19.27 -18.82 13.04
C MET A 264 -18.91 -20.06 12.24
N TRP A 265 -17.63 -20.21 11.90
CA TRP A 265 -17.08 -21.36 11.18
C TRP A 265 -15.59 -21.50 11.51
N GLY A 266 -14.99 -22.65 11.19
CA GLY A 266 -13.57 -22.89 11.42
C GLY A 266 -13.16 -22.85 12.90
N THR A 267 -14.14 -22.98 13.80
CA THR A 267 -13.94 -23.15 15.23
C THR A 267 -13.77 -24.62 15.57
N TRP A 268 -13.58 -24.90 16.86
CA TRP A 268 -13.49 -26.28 17.35
C TRP A 268 -14.73 -27.11 17.09
N PHE A 269 -15.91 -26.50 16.93
CA PHE A 269 -17.20 -27.11 16.60
C PHE A 269 -17.78 -26.48 15.32
#